data_AF-A0A7K2ZAJ0-F1
#
_entry.id   AF-A0A7K2ZAJ0-F1
#
_cell.length_a   1.000
_cell.length_b   1.000
_cell.length_c   1.000
_cell.angle_alpha   90.00
_cell.angle_beta   90.00
_cell.angle_gamma   90.00
#
_symmetry.space_group_name_H-M   'P 1'
#
loop_
_entity.id
_entity.type
_entity.pdbx_description
1 polymer ?
#
loop_
_entity_poly.entity_id
_entity_poly.type
_entity_poly.pdbx_seq_one_letter_code
_entity_poly.pdbx_strand_id
1 'polypeptide(L)' 'MTPRLDRDAFHRAWAWLGDHRGAQAAVQTLRRGQPYAYELATPAARWRWTAYPVSVLPPPHHHLPNEHPVRSHA' A
#
# COMPACT_ATOMS: atom_id res chain seq x y z
N MET A 1 -11.85 -12.50 10.03
CA MET A 1 -10.41 -12.78 9.95
C MET A 1 -9.86 -12.10 8.71
N THR A 2 -9.01 -11.10 8.85
CA THR A 2 -8.36 -10.46 7.69
C THR A 2 -7.26 -11.39 7.21
N PRO A 3 -7.25 -11.84 5.94
CA PRO A 3 -6.16 -12.65 5.44
C PRO A 3 -4.87 -11.87 5.58
N ARG A 4 -3.88 -12.44 6.25
CA ARG A 4 -2.53 -11.87 6.29
C ARG A 4 -1.76 -12.44 5.10
N LEU A 5 -1.04 -11.57 4.42
CA LEU A 5 -0.10 -11.99 3.39
C LEU A 5 0.98 -12.86 4.05
N ASP A 6 1.22 -14.04 3.48
CA ASP A 6 2.34 -14.88 3.90
C ASP A 6 3.68 -14.12 3.78
N ARG A 7 4.67 -14.47 4.61
CA ARG A 7 5.97 -13.78 4.68
C ARG A 7 6.70 -13.74 3.34
N ASP A 8 6.66 -14.82 2.57
CA ASP A 8 7.34 -14.86 1.26
C ASP A 8 6.58 -14.03 0.23
N ALA A 9 5.25 -14.03 0.31
CA ALA A 9 4.42 -13.18 -0.54
C ALA A 9 4.61 -11.68 -0.22
N PHE A 10 4.81 -11.34 1.05
CA PHE A 10 5.18 -9.99 1.49
C PHE A 10 6.56 -9.59 0.95
N HIS A 11 7.58 -10.44 1.11
CA HIS A 11 8.91 -10.15 0.59
C HIS A 11 8.92 -10.02 -0.93
N ARG A 12 8.14 -10.81 -1.68
CA ARG A 12 8.02 -10.66 -3.13
C ARG A 12 7.35 -9.34 -3.53
N ALA A 13 6.28 -8.95 -2.84
CA ALA A 13 5.64 -7.65 -3.08
C ALA A 13 6.58 -6.48 -2.74
N TRP A 14 7.33 -6.58 -1.65
CA TRP A 14 8.31 -5.58 -1.24
C TRP A 14 9.52 -5.51 -2.18
N ALA A 15 10.02 -6.66 -2.63
CA ALA A 15 11.08 -6.74 -3.62
C ALA A 15 10.64 -6.14 -4.95
N TRP A 16 9.37 -6.32 -5.36
CA TRP A 16 8.84 -5.64 -6.56
C TRP A 16 8.79 -4.12 -6.41
N LEU A 17 8.38 -3.61 -5.25
CA LEU A 17 8.44 -2.17 -4.96
C LEU A 17 9.87 -1.62 -5.06
N GLY A 18 10.87 -2.43 -4.72
CA GLY A 18 12.30 -2.12 -4.89
C GLY A 18 12.90 -2.49 -6.26
N ASP A 19 12.26 -3.35 -7.05
CA ASP A 19 12.75 -3.82 -8.35
C ASP A 19 12.38 -2.82 -9.45
N HIS A 20 13.42 -2.20 -9.99
CA HIS A 20 13.28 -1.15 -10.97
C HIS A 20 12.59 -1.61 -12.25
N ARG A 21 12.73 -2.88 -12.67
CA ARG A 21 12.16 -3.34 -13.96
C ARG A 21 10.63 -3.47 -13.94
N GLY A 22 10.07 -4.03 -12.87
CA GLY A 22 8.62 -4.03 -12.64
C GLY A 22 8.08 -2.64 -12.32
N ALA A 23 8.87 -1.82 -11.61
CA ALA A 23 8.55 -0.43 -11.34
C ALA A 23 8.50 0.42 -12.62
N GLN A 24 9.34 0.17 -13.63
CA GLN A 24 9.33 0.95 -14.87
C GLN A 24 7.99 0.86 -15.62
N ALA A 25 7.42 -0.34 -15.76
CA ALA A 25 6.11 -0.51 -16.40
C ALA A 25 4.99 0.19 -15.63
N ALA A 26 5.01 0.09 -14.29
CA ALA A 26 4.08 0.80 -13.43
C ALA A 26 4.26 2.32 -13.55
N VAL A 27 5.50 2.83 -13.50
CA VAL A 27 5.83 4.26 -13.64
C VAL A 27 5.37 4.79 -15.00
N GLN A 28 5.61 4.07 -16.09
CA GLN A 28 5.15 4.48 -17.42
C GLN A 28 3.62 4.53 -17.52
N THR A 29 2.93 3.54 -16.94
CA THR A 29 1.46 3.49 -16.91
C THR A 29 0.88 4.63 -16.07
N LEU A 30 1.42 4.85 -14.87
CA LEU A 30 0.98 5.89 -13.94
C LEU A 30 1.28 7.30 -14.50
N ARG A 31 2.41 7.50 -15.18
CA ARG A 31 2.74 8.77 -15.87
C ARG A 31 1.73 9.13 -16.96
N ARG A 32 1.05 8.13 -17.54
CA ARG A 32 -0.04 8.33 -18.51
C ARG A 32 -1.40 8.57 -17.84
N GLY A 33 -1.43 8.72 -16.51
CA GLY A 33 -2.66 8.89 -15.75
C GLY A 33 -3.50 7.61 -15.64
N GLN A 34 -2.93 6.44 -15.95
CA GLN A 34 -3.66 5.18 -15.91
C GLN A 34 -3.37 4.41 -14.62
N PRO A 35 -4.37 3.73 -14.04
CA PRO A 35 -4.14 2.83 -12.91
C PRO A 35 -3.32 1.62 -13.33
N TYR A 36 -2.53 1.10 -12.40
CA TYR A 36 -1.73 -0.11 -12.62
C TYR A 36 -2.10 -1.19 -11.60
N ALA A 37 -2.51 -2.35 -12.08
CA ALA A 37 -2.84 -3.50 -11.25
C ALA A 37 -1.64 -4.45 -11.13
N TYR A 38 -1.19 -4.68 -9.90
CA TYR A 38 -0.22 -5.71 -9.56
C TYR A 38 -0.96 -6.93 -8.99
N GLU A 39 -0.76 -8.08 -9.62
CA GLU A 39 -1.33 -9.35 -9.19
C GLU A 39 -0.25 -10.30 -8.69
N LEU A 40 -0.45 -10.88 -7.52
CA LEU A 40 0.39 -11.90 -6.93
C LEU A 40 -0.46 -13.13 -6.61
N ALA A 41 -0.24 -14.21 -7.34
CA ALA A 41 -0.79 -15.51 -7.01
C ALA A 41 0.08 -16.20 -5.97
N THR A 42 -0.51 -16.66 -4.88
CA THR A 42 0.05 -17.64 -3.95
C THR A 42 -0.76 -18.93 -4.04
N PRO A 43 -0.25 -20.07 -3.57
CA PRO A 43 -1.02 -21.31 -3.51
C PRO A 43 -2.34 -21.17 -2.72
N ALA A 44 -2.40 -20.25 -1.76
CA ALA A 44 -3.56 -20.04 -0.90
C ALA A 44 -4.54 -18.98 -1.42
N ALA A 45 -4.09 -18.00 -2.20
CA ALA A 45 -4.92 -16.88 -2.64
C ALA A 45 -4.33 -16.10 -3.82
N ARG A 46 -5.17 -15.35 -4.52
CA ARG A 46 -4.72 -14.30 -5.45
C ARG A 46 -4.88 -12.93 -4.82
N TRP A 47 -3.80 -12.18 -4.77
CA TRP A 47 -3.77 -10.81 -4.28
C TRP A 47 -3.69 -9.86 -5.46
N ARG A 48 -4.48 -8.78 -5.41
CA ARG A 48 -4.44 -7.72 -6.42
C ARG A 48 -4.38 -6.37 -5.74
N TRP A 49 -3.35 -5.60 -6.03
CA TRP A 49 -3.22 -4.21 -5.61
C TRP A 49 -3.33 -3.31 -6.84
N THR A 50 -4.11 -2.24 -6.74
CA THR A 50 -4.24 -1.26 -7.82
C THR A 50 -3.65 0.06 -7.36
N ALA A 51 -2.61 0.52 -8.05
CA ALA A 51 -2.05 1.84 -7.87
C ALA A 51 -2.81 2.84 -8.76
N TYR A 52 -3.25 3.95 -8.18
CA TYR A 52 -3.90 5.04 -8.89
C TYR A 52 -2.98 6.26 -8.88
N PRO A 53 -2.84 6.97 -10.01
CA PRO A 53 -2.19 8.28 -9.98
C PRO A 53 -3.09 9.27 -9.23
N VAL A 54 -2.52 10.00 -8.28
CA VAL A 54 -3.20 11.07 -7.54
C VAL A 54 -2.50 12.39 -7.80
N SER A 55 -3.23 13.41 -8.23
CA SER A 55 -2.67 14.74 -8.51
C SER A 55 -2.38 15.55 -7.24
N VAL A 56 -3.01 15.18 -6.13
CA VAL A 56 -2.82 15.78 -4.82
C VAL A 56 -2.64 14.63 -3.84
N LEU A 57 -1.49 14.57 -3.17
CA LEU A 57 -1.31 13.64 -2.06
C LEU A 57 -2.28 14.08 -0.94
N PRO A 58 -3.10 13.18 -0.37
CA PRO A 58 -3.86 13.51 0.82
C PRO A 58 -2.87 14.01 1.88
N PRO A 59 -3.21 15.07 2.63
CA PRO A 59 -2.32 15.57 3.66
C PRO A 59 -1.96 14.42 4.60
N PRO A 60 -0.69 14.32 5.03
CA PRO A 60 -0.29 13.26 5.96
C PRO A 60 -1.25 13.31 7.14
N HIS A 61 -1.89 12.18 7.44
CA HIS A 61 -2.76 12.05 8.60
C HIS A 61 -1.92 12.36 9.83
N HIS A 62 -1.95 13.62 10.28
CA HIS A 62 -1.38 14.01 11.56
C HIS A 62 -2.07 13.17 12.62
N HIS A 63 -1.24 12.47 13.40
CA HIS A 63 -1.57 11.78 14.64
C HIS A 63 -2.93 12.19 15.23
N LEU A 64 -3.89 11.26 15.28
CA LEU A 64 -5.00 11.38 16.21
C LEU A 64 -4.38 11.54 17.61
N PRO A 65 -4.67 12.64 18.33
CA PRO A 65 -4.14 12.81 19.67
C PRO A 65 -4.71 11.70 20.54
N ASN A 66 -3.81 10.97 21.20
CA ASN A 66 -4.13 9.95 22.18
C ASN A 66 -5.04 10.59 23.24
N GLU A 67 -6.34 10.24 23.26
CA GLU A 67 -7.26 10.66 24.31
C GLU A 67 -6.85 9.97 25.62
N HIS A 68 -5.87 10.53 26.31
CA HIS A 68 -5.66 10.23 27.72
C HIS A 68 -6.66 11.06 28.52
N PRO A 69 -7.60 10.45 29.28
CA PRO A 69 -8.48 11.22 30.13
C PRO A 69 -7.67 11.73 31.32
N VAL A 70 -7.32 13.02 31.33
CA VAL A 70 -6.83 13.63 32.56
C VAL A 70 -8.01 13.75 33.52
N ARG A 71 -7.88 13.08 34.66
CA ARG A 71 -8.82 13.10 35.79
C ARG A 71 -9.04 14.54 36.25
N SER A 72 -10.27 15.04 36.19
CA SER A 72 -10.67 16.28 36.84
C SER A 72 -10.64 16.11 38.35
N HIS A 73 -9.78 16.86 39.04
CA HIS A 73 -9.92 17.13 40.47
C HIS A 73 -10.40 18.56 40.63
N ALA A 74 -11.63 18.71 41.11
CA ALA A 74 -12.13 19.84 41.88
C ALA A 74 -13.26 19.33 42.78
#